data_AF-A0A820RE78-F1
#
_entry.id   AF-A0A820RE78-F1
#
_cell.length_a   1.000
_cell.length_b   1.000
_cell.length_c   1.000
_cell.angle_alpha   90.00
_cell.angle_beta   90.00
_cell.angle_gamma   90.00
#
_symmetry.space_group_name_H-M   'P 1'
#
loop_
_entity.id
_entity.type
_entity.pdbx_description
1 polymer ?
#
loop_
_entity_poly.entity_id
_entity_poly.type
_entity_poly.pdbx_seq_one_letter_code
_entity_poly.pdbx_strand_id
1 'polypeptide(L)' 'MFIYNFLQVVFCTYITYEGVYVWADEKYSFVCEPVDYSNKSNAIRATKACWWYYIMKIVDLIDTIIFVLRKKDNQITFL' A
#
# COMPACT_ATOMS: atom_id res chain seq x y z
N MET A 1 17.55 -2.46 6.33
CA MET A 1 16.89 -1.25 6.87
C MET A 1 16.98 -0.07 5.91
N PHE A 2 18.12 0.60 5.67
CA PHE A 2 18.10 1.79 4.78
C PHE A 2 17.55 1.51 3.36
N ILE A 3 18.09 0.50 2.68
CA ILE A 3 17.62 0.09 1.34
C ILE A 3 16.15 -0.38 1.38
N TYR A 4 15.78 -1.13 2.41
CA TYR A 4 14.42 -1.63 2.59
C TYR A 4 13.41 -0.49 2.78
N ASN A 5 13.69 0.43 3.71
CA ASN A 5 12.89 1.62 3.97
C ASN A 5 12.77 2.50 2.71
N PHE A 6 13.87 2.66 1.97
CA PHE A 6 13.85 3.43 0.72
C PHE A 6 12.95 2.78 -0.33
N LEU A 7 13.06 1.47 -0.53
CA LEU A 7 12.19 0.72 -1.45
C LEU A 7 10.72 0.84 -1.01
N GLN A 8 10.45 0.70 0.29
CA GLN A 8 9.10 0.84 0.84
C GLN A 8 8.51 2.23 0.58
N VAL A 9 9.29 3.31 0.77
CA VAL A 9 8.84 4.67 0.44
C VAL A 9 8.51 4.81 -1.04
N VAL A 10 9.34 4.26 -1.93
CA VAL A 10 9.09 4.28 -3.38
C VAL A 10 7.80 3.52 -3.73
N PHE A 11 7.60 2.32 -3.17
CA PHE A 11 6.40 1.52 -3.41
C PHE A 11 5.13 2.17 -2.86
N CYS A 12 5.17 2.72 -1.63
CA CYS A 12 4.04 3.45 -1.07
C CYS A 12 3.69 4.67 -1.92
N THR A 13 4.70 5.44 -2.36
CA THR A 13 4.49 6.61 -3.23
C THR A 13 3.85 6.20 -4.56
N TYR A 14 4.29 5.10 -5.16
CA TYR A 14 3.71 4.56 -6.39
C TYR A 14 2.24 4.15 -6.22
N ILE A 15 1.91 3.45 -5.12
CA ILE A 15 0.52 3.04 -4.83
C ILE A 15 -0.37 4.26 -4.59
N THR A 16 0.12 5.26 -3.87
CA THR A 16 -0.61 6.53 -3.67
C THR A 16 -0.84 7.24 -5.00
N TYR A 17 0.16 7.29 -5.88
CA TYR A 17 0.01 7.88 -7.21
C TYR A 17 -1.06 7.15 -8.05
N GLU A 18 -1.06 5.82 -8.06
CA GLU A 18 -2.07 5.02 -8.75
C GLU A 18 -3.49 5.27 -8.18
N GLY A 19 -3.62 5.36 -6.86
CA GLY A 19 -4.90 5.66 -6.21
C GLY A 19 -5.43 7.07 -6.55
N VAL A 20 -4.57 8.08 -6.50
CA VAL A 20 -4.92 9.46 -6.87
C VAL A 20 -5.26 9.58 -8.35
N TYR A 21 -4.52 8.87 -9.21
CA TYR A 21 -4.79 8.85 -10.66
C TYR A 21 -6.20 8.31 -10.93
N VAL A 22 -6.57 7.16 -10.37
CA VAL A 22 -7.90 6.58 -10.59
C VAL A 22 -8.99 7.47 -9.99
N TRP A 23 -8.75 8.03 -8.80
CA TRP A 23 -9.68 8.94 -8.15
C TRP A 23 -9.96 10.20 -8.98
N ALA A 24 -8.92 10.80 -9.58
CA ALA A 24 -9.04 11.98 -10.42
C ALA A 24 -9.69 11.68 -11.78
N ASP A 25 -9.40 10.52 -12.37
CA ASP A 25 -9.92 10.13 -13.68
C ASP A 25 -11.41 9.76 -13.64
N GLU A 26 -11.85 9.01 -12.62
CA GLU A 26 -13.27 8.66 -12.44
C GLU A 26 -14.09 9.74 -11.71
N LYS A 27 -13.45 10.85 -11.27
CA LYS A 27 -14.08 11.95 -10.53
C LYS A 27 -14.88 11.46 -9.31
N TYR A 28 -14.28 10.54 -8.56
CA TYR A 28 -14.93 9.93 -7.40
C TYR A 28 -15.30 10.94 -6.32
N SER A 29 -16.46 10.70 -5.69
CA SER A 29 -16.90 11.51 -4.56
C SER A 29 -16.08 11.17 -3.30
N PHE A 30 -15.77 12.17 -2.48
CA PHE A 30 -15.11 11.95 -1.17
C PHE A 30 -16.02 11.31 -0.12
N VAL A 31 -17.33 11.20 -0.37
CA VAL A 31 -18.30 10.75 0.63
C VAL A 31 -18.61 9.26 0.48
N CYS A 32 -19.17 8.87 -0.66
CA CYS A 32 -19.58 7.50 -0.93
C CYS A 32 -19.35 7.22 -2.40
N GLU A 33 -18.41 6.32 -2.67
CA GLU A 33 -18.16 5.80 -4.01
C GLU A 33 -18.44 4.30 -4.00
N PRO A 34 -19.40 3.80 -4.81
CA PRO A 34 -19.66 2.38 -4.90
C PRO A 34 -18.50 1.65 -5.58
N VAL A 35 -18.23 0.43 -5.15
CA VAL A 35 -17.24 -0.42 -5.82
C VAL A 35 -17.77 -0.84 -7.18
N ASP A 36 -17.09 -0.44 -8.25
CA ASP A 36 -17.39 -0.92 -9.60
C ASP A 36 -16.74 -2.30 -9.82
N TYR A 37 -17.57 -3.33 -9.90
CA TYR A 37 -17.15 -4.71 -10.19
C TYR A 37 -17.04 -5.01 -11.69
N SER A 38 -17.22 -4.01 -12.55
CA SER A 38 -17.09 -4.15 -13.99
C SER A 38 -15.63 -4.33 -14.42
N ASN A 39 -15.41 -4.91 -15.60
CA ASN A 39 -14.09 -5.10 -16.20
C ASN A 39 -13.57 -3.83 -16.90
N LYS A 40 -13.93 -2.64 -16.42
CA LYS A 40 -13.40 -1.38 -16.95
C LYS A 40 -11.92 -1.26 -16.60
N SER A 41 -11.14 -0.63 -17.50
CA SER A 41 -9.70 -0.44 -17.31
C SER A 41 -9.36 0.22 -15.96
N ASN A 42 -10.14 1.22 -15.56
CA ASN A 42 -9.93 1.98 -14.32
C ASN A 42 -10.32 1.17 -13.07
N ALA A 43 -11.46 0.46 -13.08
CA ALA A 43 -11.85 -0.44 -11.99
C ALA A 43 -10.81 -1.55 -11.75
N ILE A 44 -10.27 -2.14 -12.83
CA ILE A 44 -9.19 -3.12 -12.75
C ILE A 44 -7.91 -2.48 -12.19
N ARG A 45 -7.61 -1.24 -12.57
CA ARG A 45 -6.44 -0.50 -12.08
C ARG A 45 -6.53 -0.19 -10.58
N ALA A 46 -7.69 0.29 -10.10
CA ALA A 46 -7.97 0.45 -8.67
C ALA A 46 -7.82 -0.87 -7.91
N THR A 47 -8.39 -1.96 -8.43
CA THR A 47 -8.29 -3.28 -7.81
C THR A 47 -6.85 -3.77 -7.72
N LYS A 48 -6.04 -3.55 -8.77
CA LYS A 48 -4.61 -3.85 -8.75
C LYS A 48 -3.86 -3.01 -7.72
N ALA A 49 -4.18 -1.72 -7.57
CA ALA A 49 -3.58 -0.86 -6.56
C ALA A 49 -3.92 -1.36 -5.14
N CYS A 50 -5.18 -1.74 -4.88
CA CYS A 50 -5.60 -2.38 -3.62
C CYS A 50 -4.87 -3.70 -3.36
N TRP A 51 -4.67 -4.52 -4.39
CA TRP A 51 -3.90 -5.76 -4.29
C TRP A 51 -2.44 -5.50 -3.91
N TRP A 52 -1.79 -4.55 -4.57
CA TRP A 52 -0.43 -4.15 -4.25
C TRP A 52 -0.30 -3.58 -2.83
N TYR A 53 -1.29 -2.80 -2.38
CA TYR A 53 -1.36 -2.30 -1.02
C TYR A 53 -1.42 -3.45 0.01
N TYR A 54 -2.23 -4.48 -0.25
CA TYR A 54 -2.29 -5.66 0.61
C TYR A 54 -0.93 -6.38 0.71
N ILE A 55 -0.24 -6.57 -0.42
CA ILE A 55 1.11 -7.14 -0.44
C ILE A 55 2.10 -6.28 0.36
N MET A 56 2.04 -4.95 0.22
CA MET A 56 2.90 -4.04 1.00
C MET A 56 2.67 -4.19 2.51
N LYS A 57 1.45 -4.47 2.95
CA LYS A 57 1.21 -4.74 4.37
C LYS A 57 1.89 -6.00 4.89
N ILE A 58 2.01 -7.03 4.05
CA ILE A 58 2.79 -8.23 4.39
C ILE A 58 4.28 -7.87 4.45
N VAL A 59 4.76 -7.04 3.51
CA VAL A 59 6.15 -6.58 3.50
C VAL A 59 6.48 -5.84 4.80
N ASP A 60 5.61 -4.96 5.30
CA ASP A 60 5.82 -4.25 6.59
C ASP A 60 6.07 -5.21 7.77
N LEU A 61 5.34 -6.35 7.81
CA LEU A 61 5.53 -7.37 8.84
C LEU A 61 6.91 -8.04 8.75
N ILE A 62 7.54 -8.03 7.58
CA ILE A 62 8.91 -8.54 7.44
C ILE A 62 9.91 -7.62 8.15
N ASP A 63 9.66 -6.30 8.22
CA ASP A 63 10.57 -5.39 8.94
C ASP A 63 10.56 -5.71 10.45
N THR A 64 9.38 -6.00 11.02
CA THR A 64 9.27 -6.46 12.42
C THR A 64 9.99 -7.78 12.67
N ILE A 65 9.94 -8.73 11.72
CA ILE A 65 10.71 -9.97 11.79
C ILE A 65 12.22 -9.70 11.77
N ILE A 66 12.69 -8.78 10.92
CA ILE A 66 14.12 -8.41 10.85
C ILE A 66 14.57 -7.76 12.17
N PHE A 67 13.73 -6.95 12.81
CA PHE A 67 14.02 -6.36 14.12
C PHE A 67 14.20 -7.42 15.21
N VAL A 68 13.32 -8.44 15.25
CA VAL A 68 13.44 -9.59 16.16
C VAL A 68 14.73 -10.36 15.91
N LEU A 69 15.04 -10.67 14.65
CA LEU A 69 16.27 -11.42 14.30
C LEU A 69 17.55 -10.65 14.64
N ARG A 70 17.51 -9.31 14.64
CA ARG A 70 18.63 -8.46 15.06
C ARG A 70 18.72 -8.24 16.57
N LYS A 71 17.87 -8.90 17.38
CA LYS A 71 17.77 -8.73 18.84
C LYS A 71 17.61 -7.27 19.26
N LYS A 72 16.79 -6.51 18.51
CA LYS A 72 16.54 -5.09 18.80
C LYS A 72 15.14 -4.91 19.38
N ASP A 73 14.89 -5.61 20.49
CA ASP A 73 13.57 -5.77 21.10
C ASP A 73 12.99 -4.44 21.65
N ASN A 74 13.85 -3.45 21.90
CA ASN A 74 13.43 -2.09 22.29
C ASN A 74 12.53 -1.39 21.26
N GLN A 75 12.44 -1.89 20.03
CA GLN A 75 11.61 -1.31 18.96
C GLN A 75 10.30 -2.08 18.74
N ILE A 76 10.05 -3.17 19.48
CA ILE A 76 8.84 -3.97 19.38
C ILE A 76 7.86 -3.44 20.43
N THR A 77 7.08 -2.44 20.05
CA THR A 77 5.98 -1.91 20.86
C THR A 77 4.64 -2.44 20.36
N PHE A 78 3.62 -2.43 21.23
CA PHE A 78 2.25 -2.82 20.85
C PHE A 78 1.61 -1.86 19.82
N LEU A 79 2.19 -0.66 19.68
CA LEU A 79 1.72 0.45 18.84
C LEU A 79 2.27 0.38 17.42
#